data_AF-A0A351Z9V5-F1
#
_entry.id   AF-A0A351Z9V5-F1
#
_cell.length_a   1.000
_cell.length_b   1.000
_cell.length_c   1.000
_cell.angle_alpha   90.00
_cell.angle_beta   90.00
_cell.angle_gamma   90.00
#
_symmetry.space_group_name_H-M   'P 1'
#
loop_
_entity.id
_entity.type
_entity.pdbx_description
1 polymer ?
#
loop_
_entity_poly.entity_id
_entity_poly.type
_entity_poly.pdbx_seq_one_letter_code
_entity_poly.pdbx_strand_id
1 'polypeptide(L)' 'MDFSFTQDQETLRVHLKKLLDEVCPPEYAERCDNQATPPREAYQALAQHGWFGLLLPAEYGGADGSAIDLAILLEETGRH' A
#
# COMPACT_ATOMS: atom_id res chain seq x y z
N MET A 1 25.19 -12.62 0.30
CA MET A 1 23.85 -12.34 -0.25
C MET A 1 23.42 -11.01 0.30
N ASP A 2 22.87 -10.15 -0.54
CA ASP A 2 22.27 -8.88 -0.14
C ASP A 2 20.75 -9.07 -0.09
N PHE A 3 20.15 -8.71 1.03
CA PHE A 3 18.71 -8.81 1.29
C PHE A 3 18.06 -7.43 1.46
N SER A 4 18.82 -6.37 1.17
CA SER A 4 18.32 -5.00 1.22
C SER A 4 17.30 -4.77 0.09
N PHE A 5 16.37 -3.86 0.32
CA PHE A 5 15.48 -3.41 -0.75
C PHE A 5 16.26 -2.71 -1.85
N THR A 6 15.77 -2.87 -3.08
CA THR A 6 16.21 -2.04 -4.19
C THR A 6 15.76 -0.60 -3.98
N GLN A 7 16.36 0.33 -4.73
CA GLN A 7 15.98 1.74 -4.65
C GLN A 7 14.48 1.95 -4.98
N ASP A 8 13.95 1.23 -5.96
CA ASP A 8 12.55 1.32 -6.37
C ASP A 8 11.61 0.79 -5.27
N GLN A 9 11.98 -0.32 -4.63
CA GLN A 9 11.27 -0.87 -3.47
C GLN A 9 11.24 0.09 -2.28
N GLU A 10 12.36 0.76 -1.99
CA GLU A 10 12.41 1.74 -0.90
C GLU A 10 11.57 2.98 -1.24
N THR A 11 11.61 3.45 -2.49
CA THR A 11 10.75 4.54 -2.97
C THR A 11 9.27 4.19 -2.86
N LEU A 12 8.90 2.97 -3.25
CA LEU A 12 7.56 2.42 -3.11
C LEU A 12 7.14 2.40 -1.63
N ARG A 13 7.98 1.85 -0.74
CA ARG A 13 7.71 1.78 0.71
C ARG A 13 7.47 3.16 1.33
N VAL A 14 8.33 4.13 1.03
CA VAL A 14 8.21 5.50 1.55
C VAL A 14 6.94 6.17 1.03
N HIS A 15 6.61 5.99 -0.26
CA HIS A 15 5.39 6.54 -0.83
C HIS A 15 4.13 5.95 -0.17
N LEU A 16 4.09 4.63 0.02
CA LEU A 16 2.97 3.95 0.68
C LEU A 16 2.79 4.42 2.11
N LYS A 17 3.88 4.46 2.87
CA LYS A 17 3.85 4.90 4.27
C LYS A 17 3.27 6.31 4.38
N LYS A 18 3.76 7.24 3.55
CA LYS A 18 3.26 8.62 3.55
C LYS A 18 1.78 8.71 3.20
N LEU A 19 1.33 7.90 2.23
CA LEU A 19 -0.08 7.86 1.85
C LEU A 19 -0.94 7.34 3.01
N LEU A 20 -0.55 6.24 3.66
CA LEU A 20 -1.28 5.68 4.81
C LEU A 20 -1.35 6.65 5.98
N ASP A 21 -0.23 7.30 6.32
CA ASP A 21 -0.17 8.33 7.38
C ASP A 21 -1.19 9.47 7.12
N GLU A 22 -1.54 9.75 5.85
CA GLU A 22 -2.53 10.76 5.46
C GLU A 22 -3.97 10.23 5.43
N VAL A 23 -4.19 9.05 4.82
CA VAL A 23 -5.53 8.57 4.45
C VAL A 23 -6.10 7.52 5.40
N CYS A 24 -5.26 6.91 6.23
CA CYS A 24 -5.66 5.84 7.14
C CYS A 24 -5.00 5.94 8.53
N PRO A 25 -4.96 7.10 9.19
CA PRO A 25 -4.29 7.23 10.48
C PRO A 25 -4.87 6.27 11.53
N PRO A 26 -4.09 5.89 12.57
CA PRO A 26 -4.50 4.88 13.54
C PRO A 26 -5.89 5.11 14.17
N GLU A 27 -6.23 6.36 14.47
CA GLU A 27 -7.54 6.71 15.07
C GLU A 27 -8.71 6.48 14.09
N TYR A 28 -8.46 6.65 12.80
CA TYR A 28 -9.45 6.36 11.76
C TYR A 28 -9.62 4.85 11.56
N ALA A 29 -8.52 4.09 11.53
CA ALA A 29 -8.55 2.64 11.46
C ALA A 29 -9.28 2.05 12.68
N GLU A 30 -8.94 2.49 13.89
CA GLU A 30 -9.60 2.07 15.14
C GLU A 30 -11.11 2.38 15.11
N ARG A 31 -11.50 3.56 14.62
CA ARG A 31 -12.92 3.90 14.47
C ARG A 31 -13.64 2.97 13.51
N CYS A 32 -13.01 2.63 12.38
CA CYS A 32 -13.57 1.72 11.37
C CYS A 32 -13.80 0.32 11.97
N ASP A 33 -12.82 -0.19 12.70
CA ASP A 33 -12.92 -1.49 13.38
C ASP A 33 -14.03 -1.51 14.43
N ASN A 34 -14.07 -0.49 15.30
CA ASN A 34 -15.11 -0.35 16.33
C ASN A 34 -16.52 -0.27 15.75
N GLN A 35 -16.67 0.27 14.54
CA GLN A 35 -17.95 0.42 13.85
C GLN A 35 -18.26 -0.73 12.91
N ALA A 36 -17.36 -1.72 12.78
CA ALA A 36 -17.43 -2.80 11.79
C ALA A 36 -17.65 -2.28 10.35
N THR A 37 -17.01 -1.17 10.01
CA THR A 37 -17.07 -0.55 8.68
C THR A 37 -15.68 -0.59 8.04
N PRO A 38 -15.57 -0.89 6.74
CA PRO A 38 -14.28 -0.85 6.06
C PRO A 38 -13.78 0.61 5.89
N PRO A 39 -12.46 0.86 5.92
CA PRO A 39 -11.88 2.19 5.72
C PRO A 39 -11.91 2.61 4.24
N ARG A 40 -13.10 2.89 3.70
CA ARG A 40 -13.34 3.08 2.25
C ARG A 40 -12.51 4.21 1.65
N GLU A 41 -12.31 5.28 2.40
CA GLU A 41 -11.52 6.44 2.00
C GLU A 41 -10.06 6.04 1.74
N ALA A 42 -9.48 5.19 2.59
CA ALA A 42 -8.14 4.66 2.41
C ALA A 42 -8.04 3.74 1.19
N TYR A 43 -9.00 2.83 1.01
CA TYR A 43 -9.07 1.97 -0.19
C TYR A 43 -9.19 2.78 -1.47
N GLN A 44 -10.00 3.85 -1.46
CA GLN A 44 -10.18 4.72 -2.61
C GLN A 44 -8.90 5.49 -2.94
N ALA A 45 -8.18 5.98 -1.92
CA ALA A 45 -6.89 6.61 -2.12
C ALA A 45 -5.85 5.61 -2.68
N LEU A 46 -5.77 4.39 -2.12
CA LEU A 46 -4.88 3.34 -2.63
C LEU A 46 -5.17 3.03 -4.11
N ALA A 47 -6.45 2.93 -4.49
CA ALA A 47 -6.85 2.72 -5.87
C ALA A 47 -6.43 3.87 -6.80
N GLN A 48 -6.63 5.12 -6.38
CA GLN A 48 -6.26 6.30 -7.17
C GLN A 48 -4.76 6.41 -7.41
N HIS A 49 -3.96 5.93 -6.46
CA HIS A 49 -2.50 5.89 -6.57
C HIS A 49 -1.98 4.60 -7.25
N GLY A 50 -2.86 3.74 -7.76
CA GLY A 50 -2.49 2.56 -8.55
C GLY A 50 -2.02 1.34 -7.75
N TRP A 51 -2.17 1.35 -6.42
CA TRP A 51 -1.66 0.28 -5.55
C TRP A 51 -2.30 -1.09 -5.81
N PHE A 52 -3.54 -1.13 -6.28
CA PHE A 52 -4.20 -2.39 -6.64
C PHE A 52 -3.77 -2.95 -8.01
N GLY A 53 -3.07 -2.16 -8.81
CA GLY A 53 -2.46 -2.59 -10.08
C GLY A 53 -1.02 -3.05 -9.93
N LEU A 54 -0.46 -3.09 -8.71
CA LEU A 54 0.98 -3.26 -8.47
C LEU A 54 1.56 -4.50 -9.16
N LEU A 55 0.92 -5.66 -9.03
CA LEU A 55 1.37 -6.90 -9.66
C LEU A 55 0.87 -7.11 -11.09
N LEU A 56 -0.02 -6.26 -11.58
CA LEU A 56 -0.60 -6.44 -12.90
C LEU A 56 0.42 -6.04 -13.97
N PRO A 57 0.42 -6.72 -15.13
CA PRO A 57 1.25 -6.31 -16.25
C PRO A 57 0.95 -4.88 -16.71
N ALA A 58 1.97 -4.12 -17.12
CA ALA A 58 1.75 -2.75 -17.60
C ALA A 58 0.83 -2.67 -18.84
N GLU A 59 0.77 -3.72 -19.66
CA GLU A 59 -0.16 -3.80 -20.80
C GLU A 59 -1.65 -3.73 -20.39
N TYR A 60 -1.97 -4.03 -19.12
CA TYR A 60 -3.30 -3.90 -18.55
C TYR A 60 -3.44 -2.68 -17.62
N GLY A 61 -2.46 -1.77 -17.63
CA GLY A 61 -2.42 -0.60 -16.75
C GLY A 61 -1.90 -0.88 -15.34
N GLY A 62 -1.18 -1.99 -15.15
CA GLY A 62 -0.48 -2.30 -13.91
C GLY A 62 0.95 -1.75 -13.84
N ALA A 63 1.73 -2.23 -12.87
CA ALA A 63 3.09 -1.75 -12.61
C ALA A 63 4.20 -2.80 -12.80
N ASP A 64 3.88 -4.00 -13.30
CA ASP A 64 4.83 -5.12 -13.45
C ASP A 64 5.61 -5.44 -12.16
N GLY A 65 4.98 -5.18 -11.01
CA GLY A 65 5.58 -5.36 -9.71
C GLY A 65 5.89 -6.82 -9.40
N SER A 66 6.89 -7.01 -8.56
CA SER A 66 7.34 -8.31 -8.08
C SER A 66 6.57 -8.76 -6.82
N ALA A 67 6.70 -10.04 -6.48
CA ALA A 67 6.17 -10.57 -5.22
C ALA A 67 6.72 -9.84 -3.97
N ILE A 68 7.93 -9.27 -4.04
CA ILE A 68 8.50 -8.47 -2.96
C ILE A 68 7.80 -7.13 -2.84
N ASP A 69 7.43 -6.50 -3.95
CA ASP A 69 6.69 -5.23 -3.94
C ASP A 69 5.30 -5.43 -3.32
N LEU A 70 4.62 -6.54 -3.63
CA LEU A 70 3.39 -6.92 -2.94
C LEU A 70 3.62 -7.16 -1.45
N ALA A 71 4.70 -7.85 -1.06
CA ALA A 71 5.01 -8.09 0.33
C ALA A 71 5.20 -6.77 1.10
N ILE A 72 5.90 -5.80 0.51
CA ILE A 72 6.04 -4.45 1.08
C ILE A 72 4.68 -3.78 1.24
N LEU A 73 3.80 -3.85 0.23
CA LEU A 73 2.44 -3.30 0.33
C LEU A 73 1.66 -3.90 1.51
N LEU A 74 1.66 -5.22 1.64
CA LEU A 74 0.95 -5.93 2.69
C LEU A 74 1.56 -5.66 4.08
N GLU A 75 2.88 -5.58 4.17
CA GLU A 75 3.57 -5.32 5.43
C GLU A 75 3.31 -3.88 5.91
N GLU A 76 3.46 -2.89 5.06
CA GLU A 76 3.24 -1.50 5.46
C GLU A 76 1.77 -1.24 5.79
N THR A 77 0.82 -1.84 5.06
CA THR A 77 -0.62 -1.72 5.38
C THR A 77 -1.02 -2.48 6.64
N GLY A 78 -0.40 -3.62 6.92
CA GLY A 78 -0.70 -4.42 8.12
C GLY A 78 0.01 -3.94 9.40
N ARG A 79 1.12 -3.20 9.26
CA ARG A 79 1.87 -2.60 10.37
C ARG A 79 1.31 -1.23 10.79
N HIS A 80 0.74 -0.49 9.84
CA HIS A 80 0.20 0.86 10.06
C HIS A 80 -0.96 0.85 11.04
#